data_AF-A0A8T3UAQ4-F1
#
_entry.id   AF-A0A8T3UAQ4-F1
#
_cell.length_a   1.000
_cell.length_b   1.000
_cell.length_c   1.000
_cell.angle_alpha   90.00
_cell.angle_beta   90.00
_cell.angle_gamma   90.00
#
_symmetry.space_group_name_H-M   'P 1'
#
loop_
_entity.id
_entity.type
_entity.pdbx_description
1 polymer ?
#
loop_
_entity_poly.entity_id
_entity_poly.type
_entity_poly.pdbx_seq_one_letter_code
_entity_poly.pdbx_strand_id
1 'polypeptide(L)'
;MKKYFFLVISIVILIILVAIFFYIREYKNTKNKKINNYNFIKSNENTITNNNTIINNENNILNNNDVQDLKERSIKNVKMEIKEGTLNKNGASIIIKDTNLYPFSYGYWFKIEKKVNNNWQEPKIINHEYSFPAL
;
A
#
# COMPACT_ATOMS: atom_id res chain seq x y z
N MET A 1 20.14 -51.28 -19.16
CA MET A 1 20.55 -50.14 -18.30
C MET A 1 20.32 -48.78 -18.96
N LYS A 2 20.72 -48.56 -20.22
CA LYS A 2 20.58 -47.24 -20.88
C LYS A 2 19.12 -46.75 -21.08
N LYS A 3 18.14 -47.64 -21.29
CA LYS A 3 16.72 -47.24 -21.46
C LYS A 3 16.13 -46.53 -20.23
N TYR A 4 16.40 -47.03 -19.03
CA TYR A 4 15.93 -46.39 -17.79
C TYR A 4 16.65 -45.08 -17.48
N PHE A 5 17.92 -44.96 -17.91
CA PHE A 5 18.70 -43.73 -17.78
C PHE A 5 18.06 -42.56 -18.54
N PHE A 6 17.67 -42.78 -19.80
CA PHE A 6 16.96 -41.76 -20.58
C PHE A 6 15.58 -41.41 -20.02
N LEU A 7 14.90 -42.40 -19.42
CA LEU A 7 13.59 -42.21 -18.81
C LEU A 7 13.67 -41.33 -17.55
N VAL A 8 14.67 -41.54 -16.69
CA VAL A 8 14.91 -40.70 -15.51
C VAL A 8 15.27 -39.26 -15.90
N ILE A 9 16.13 -39.09 -16.91
CA ILE A 9 16.51 -37.75 -17.42
C ILE A 9 15.30 -37.01 -17.97
N SER A 10 14.40 -37.71 -18.68
CA SER A 10 13.17 -37.12 -19.20
C SER A 10 12.25 -36.60 -18.08
N ILE A 11 12.15 -37.34 -16.97
CA ILE A 11 11.35 -36.94 -15.79
C ILE A 11 11.95 -35.69 -15.12
N VAL A 12 13.27 -35.63 -14.97
CA VAL A 12 13.95 -34.47 -14.37
C VAL A 12 13.74 -33.21 -15.21
N ILE A 13 13.85 -33.33 -16.54
CA ILE A 13 13.58 -32.23 -17.47
C ILE A 13 12.14 -31.74 -17.36
N LEU A 14 11.17 -32.67 -17.22
CA LEU A 14 9.76 -32.33 -17.05
C LEU A 14 9.51 -31.52 -15.78
N ILE A 15 10.13 -31.89 -14.66
CA ILE A 15 9.99 -31.17 -13.37
C ILE A 15 10.53 -29.74 -13.49
N ILE A 16 11.68 -29.56 -14.16
CA ILE A 16 12.29 -28.25 -14.37
C ILE A 16 11.37 -27.36 -15.23
N LEU A 17 10.78 -27.90 -16.29
CA LEU A 17 9.84 -27.15 -17.14
C LEU A 17 8.59 -26.72 -16.38
N VAL A 18 8.05 -27.58 -15.49
CA VAL A 18 6.91 -27.25 -14.64
C VAL A 18 7.26 -26.12 -13.67
N ALA A 19 8.43 -26.17 -13.04
CA ALA A 19 8.89 -25.10 -12.14
C ALA A 19 9.03 -23.75 -12.87
N ILE A 20 9.60 -23.75 -14.08
CA ILE A 20 9.73 -22.54 -14.92
C ILE A 20 8.34 -21.99 -15.29
N PHE A 21 7.38 -22.86 -15.61
CA PHE A 21 6.00 -22.44 -15.92
C PHE A 21 5.34 -21.71 -14.75
N PHE A 22 5.45 -22.25 -13.52
CA PHE A 22 4.92 -21.59 -12.33
C PHE A 22 5.61 -20.25 -12.04
N TYR A 23 6.93 -20.18 -12.20
CA TYR A 23 7.68 -18.94 -12.01
C TYR A 23 7.24 -17.83 -12.99
N ILE A 24 7.07 -18.16 -14.27
CA ILE A 24 6.61 -17.19 -15.29
C ILE A 24 5.18 -16.72 -14.99
N ARG A 25 4.30 -17.61 -14.53
CA ARG A 25 2.90 -17.28 -14.20
C ARG A 25 2.82 -16.23 -13.08
N GLU A 26 3.53 -16.44 -11.98
CA GLU A 26 3.56 -15.49 -10.85
C GLU A 26 4.21 -14.15 -11.22
N TYR A 27 5.28 -14.17 -12.02
CA TYR A 27 5.93 -12.96 -12.51
C TYR A 27 5.00 -12.11 -13.41
N LYS A 28 4.20 -12.73 -14.28
CA LYS A 28 3.22 -12.00 -15.11
C LYS A 28 2.11 -11.36 -14.26
N ASN A 29 1.62 -12.05 -13.23
CA ASN A 29 0.56 -11.55 -12.36
C ASN A 29 0.98 -10.28 -11.58
N THR A 30 2.22 -10.23 -11.10
CA THR A 30 2.74 -9.05 -10.38
C THR A 30 2.91 -7.83 -11.29
N LYS A 31 3.41 -8.03 -12.52
CA LYS A 31 3.58 -6.94 -13.50
C LYS A 31 2.23 -6.38 -13.99
N ASN A 32 1.26 -7.24 -14.26
CA ASN A 32 -0.08 -6.81 -14.72
C ASN A 32 -0.83 -6.03 -13.63
N LYS A 33 -0.70 -6.41 -12.35
CA LYS A 33 -1.26 -5.65 -11.22
C LYS A 33 -0.66 -4.24 -11.14
N LYS A 34 0.64 -4.08 -11.41
CA LYS A 34 1.33 -2.78 -11.40
C LYS A 34 0.98 -1.91 -12.63
N ILE A 35 0.84 -2.51 -13.81
CA ILE A 35 0.51 -1.80 -15.06
C ILE A 35 -0.94 -1.32 -15.07
N ASN A 36 -1.88 -2.15 -14.62
CA ASN A 36 -3.30 -1.76 -14.57
C ASN A 36 -3.53 -0.58 -13.61
N ASN A 37 -2.77 -0.53 -12.51
CA ASN A 37 -2.84 0.58 -11.56
C ASN A 37 -2.26 1.88 -12.15
N TYR A 38 -1.17 1.80 -12.92
CA TYR A 38 -0.59 2.96 -13.60
C TYR A 38 -1.51 3.49 -14.72
N ASN A 39 -2.14 2.60 -15.50
CA ASN A 39 -3.04 2.99 -16.58
C ASN A 39 -4.37 3.58 -16.06
N PHE A 40 -4.87 3.14 -14.91
CA PHE A 40 -6.03 3.75 -14.25
C PHE A 40 -5.74 5.19 -13.81
N ILE A 41 -4.56 5.44 -13.22
CA ILE A 41 -4.13 6.78 -12.78
C ILE A 41 -3.93 7.71 -13.99
N LYS A 42 -3.24 7.24 -15.03
CA LYS A 42 -2.94 8.04 -16.23
C LYS A 42 -4.17 8.36 -17.10
N SER A 43 -5.17 7.48 -17.13
CA SER A 43 -6.44 7.73 -17.83
C SER A 43 -7.27 8.82 -17.13
N ASN A 44 -7.21 8.89 -15.80
CA ASN A 44 -7.86 9.95 -15.03
C ASN A 44 -7.14 11.30 -15.19
N GLU A 45 -5.82 11.31 -15.36
CA GLU A 45 -5.07 12.56 -15.61
C GLU A 45 -5.36 13.15 -16.99
N ASN A 46 -5.50 12.31 -18.03
CA ASN A 46 -5.74 12.78 -19.40
C ASN A 46 -7.20 13.18 -19.69
N THR A 47 -8.17 12.74 -18.89
CA THR A 47 -9.58 13.15 -19.05
C THR A 47 -9.90 14.50 -18.39
N ILE A 48 -9.04 14.98 -17.49
CA ILE A 48 -9.23 16.27 -16.79
C ILE A 48 -8.80 17.46 -17.68
N THR A 49 -8.00 17.25 -18.73
CA THR A 49 -7.39 18.35 -19.49
C THR A 49 -8.16 18.81 -20.74
N ASN A 50 -9.21 18.12 -21.19
CA ASN A 50 -9.77 18.35 -22.54
C ASN A 50 -11.29 18.55 -22.66
N ASN A 51 -11.98 19.04 -21.63
CA ASN A 51 -13.41 19.37 -21.75
C ASN A 51 -13.70 20.85 -21.51
N ASN A 52 -13.09 21.73 -22.32
CA ASN A 52 -13.56 23.10 -22.53
C ASN A 52 -14.24 23.23 -23.89
N THR A 53 -15.51 22.81 -23.99
CA THR A 53 -16.51 23.33 -24.96
C THR A 53 -17.94 22.88 -24.59
N ILE A 54 -18.65 23.76 -23.87
CA ILE A 54 -20.07 24.24 -23.97
C ILE A 54 -21.08 23.21 -24.57
N ILE A 55 -22.21 22.85 -23.92
CA ILE A 55 -23.50 23.58 -23.94
C ILE A 55 -24.46 23.11 -22.81
N ASN A 56 -24.97 24.13 -22.11
CA ASN A 56 -26.16 24.28 -21.25
C ASN A 56 -27.26 23.21 -21.29
N ASN A 57 -27.69 22.74 -20.11
CA ASN A 57 -29.11 22.74 -19.77
C ASN A 57 -29.31 22.92 -18.25
N GLU A 58 -30.35 23.67 -17.93
CA GLU A 58 -30.54 24.46 -16.72
C GLU A 58 -30.92 23.65 -15.45
N ASN A 59 -30.67 24.27 -14.30
CA ASN A 59 -31.37 24.09 -13.02
C ASN A 59 -30.96 22.92 -12.11
N ASN A 60 -29.77 23.03 -11.51
CA ASN A 60 -29.63 22.84 -10.06
C ASN A 60 -28.37 23.56 -9.58
N ILE A 61 -28.52 24.82 -9.16
CA ILE A 61 -27.50 25.51 -8.36
C ILE A 61 -27.55 24.89 -6.96
N LEU A 62 -26.90 23.73 -6.80
CA LEU A 62 -26.29 23.41 -5.52
C LEU A 62 -24.99 24.20 -5.50
N ASN A 63 -24.87 25.14 -4.56
CA ASN A 63 -23.65 25.90 -4.30
C ASN A 63 -22.48 24.92 -4.09
N ASN A 64 -21.73 24.64 -5.16
CA ASN A 64 -20.50 23.85 -5.13
C ASN A 64 -19.34 24.70 -4.59
N ASN A 65 -19.56 25.40 -3.47
CA ASN A 65 -18.46 25.97 -2.68
C ASN A 65 -17.82 24.91 -1.75
N ASP A 66 -18.32 23.67 -1.78
CA ASP A 66 -17.81 22.56 -0.97
C ASP A 66 -16.75 21.71 -1.67
N VAL A 67 -16.28 22.11 -2.86
CA VAL A 67 -14.94 21.70 -3.29
C VAL A 67 -13.96 22.62 -2.56
N GLN A 68 -13.91 22.49 -1.22
CA GLN A 68 -12.74 22.91 -0.47
C GLN A 68 -11.57 22.27 -1.19
N ASP A 69 -10.65 23.09 -1.71
CA ASP A 69 -9.32 22.69 -2.13
C ASP A 69 -8.91 21.47 -1.31
N LEU A 70 -8.68 20.33 -1.97
CA LEU A 70 -8.03 19.18 -1.35
C LEU A 70 -6.65 19.68 -0.90
N LYS A 71 -6.57 20.37 0.25
CA LYS A 71 -5.33 20.86 0.80
C LYS A 71 -4.46 19.63 0.97
N GLU A 72 -3.40 19.60 0.20
CA GLU A 72 -2.53 18.46 0.07
C GLU A 72 -2.03 18.06 1.46
N ARG A 73 -2.35 16.83 1.89
CA ARG A 73 -1.81 16.28 3.13
C ARG A 73 -0.33 16.03 2.93
N SER A 74 0.50 16.38 3.90
CA SER A 74 1.94 16.15 3.83
C SER A 74 2.44 15.33 5.00
N ILE A 75 3.27 14.32 4.71
CA ILE A 75 3.96 13.54 5.73
C ILE A 75 4.92 14.41 6.56
N LYS A 76 5.37 15.55 6.03
CA LYS A 76 6.20 16.52 6.75
C LYS A 76 5.50 17.10 7.98
N ASN A 77 4.16 17.11 7.99
CA ASN A 77 3.34 17.56 9.10
C ASN A 77 2.97 16.44 10.08
N VAL A 78 3.48 15.23 9.85
CA VAL A 78 3.36 14.08 10.76
C VAL A 78 4.68 13.90 11.48
N LYS A 79 4.64 13.90 12.81
CA LYS A 79 5.81 13.67 13.67
C LYS A 79 5.64 12.39 14.45
N MET A 80 6.74 11.67 14.64
CA MET A 80 6.81 10.47 15.47
C MET A 80 7.91 10.64 16.51
N GLU A 81 7.59 10.34 17.77
CA GLU A 81 8.55 10.40 18.87
C GLU A 81 8.31 9.25 19.86
N ILE A 82 9.33 8.92 20.65
CA ILE A 82 9.19 8.02 21.79
C ILE A 82 8.80 8.87 22.99
N LYS A 83 7.76 8.49 23.71
CA LYS A 83 7.34 9.19 24.92
C LYS A 83 8.43 9.09 25.99
N GLU A 84 8.84 10.24 26.52
CA GLU A 84 9.85 10.35 27.56
C GLU A 84 9.56 9.42 28.75
N GLY A 85 10.59 8.77 29.28
CA GLY A 85 10.47 7.82 30.40
C GLY A 85 9.79 6.48 30.11
N THR A 86 9.33 6.23 28.87
CA THR A 86 8.67 4.95 28.53
C THR A 86 9.60 3.91 27.93
N LEU A 87 10.75 4.33 27.37
CA LEU A 87 11.72 3.43 26.77
C LEU A 87 12.46 2.62 27.85
N ASN A 88 12.18 1.33 27.91
CA ASN A 88 12.86 0.40 28.79
C ASN A 88 12.92 -1.01 28.18
N LYS A 89 13.52 -1.97 28.89
CA LYS A 89 13.67 -3.36 28.43
C LYS A 89 12.34 -4.08 28.16
N ASN A 90 11.25 -3.63 28.77
CA ASN A 90 9.92 -4.24 28.64
C ASN A 90 9.09 -3.60 27.52
N GLY A 91 9.37 -2.34 27.14
CA GLY A 91 8.60 -1.65 26.11
C GLY A 91 8.99 -0.20 25.89
N ALA A 92 8.21 0.45 25.03
CA ALA A 92 8.26 1.88 24.74
C ALA A 92 6.86 2.34 24.30
N SER A 93 6.56 3.62 24.46
CA SER A 93 5.36 4.24 23.87
C SER A 93 5.78 5.17 22.74
N ILE A 94 5.11 5.05 21.60
CA ILE A 94 5.33 5.92 20.43
C ILE A 94 4.17 6.90 20.34
N ILE A 95 4.46 8.18 20.19
CA ILE A 95 3.49 9.24 19.94
C ILE A 95 3.59 9.60 18.46
N ILE A 96 2.45 9.57 17.76
CA ILE A 96 2.34 10.03 16.38
C ILE A 96 1.41 11.25 16.40
N LYS A 97 1.92 12.40 15.97
CA LYS A 97 1.17 13.65 15.92
C LYS A 97 1.01 14.09 14.47
N ASP A 98 -0.23 14.18 14.01
CA ASP A 98 -0.58 14.75 12.73
C ASP A 98 -1.04 16.20 12.90
N THR A 99 -0.40 17.13 12.19
CA THR A 99 -0.73 18.56 12.21
C THR A 99 -1.20 19.09 10.86
N ASN A 100 -1.55 18.20 9.93
CA ASN A 100 -2.24 18.60 8.70
C ASN A 100 -3.59 19.23 9.05
N LEU A 101 -4.00 20.25 8.26
CA LEU A 101 -5.32 20.87 8.43
C LEU A 101 -6.45 19.83 8.27
N TYR A 102 -6.24 18.87 7.36
CA TYR A 102 -7.04 17.66 7.25
C TYR A 102 -6.15 16.45 7.60
N PRO A 103 -6.21 15.91 8.82
CA PRO A 103 -5.40 14.78 9.23
C PRO A 103 -5.55 13.57 8.30
N PHE A 104 -4.48 12.76 8.20
CA PHE A 104 -4.55 11.47 7.52
C PHE A 104 -5.61 10.60 8.21
N SER A 105 -6.69 10.35 7.47
CA SER A 105 -7.67 9.31 7.78
C SER A 105 -7.11 7.92 7.43
N TYR A 106 -7.61 6.89 8.12
CA TYR A 106 -7.26 5.49 7.88
C TYR A 106 -7.27 5.16 6.38
N GLY A 107 -6.12 4.72 5.85
CA GLY A 107 -5.96 4.39 4.44
C GLY A 107 -4.56 3.88 4.10
N TYR A 108 -3.53 4.40 4.78
CA TYR A 108 -2.17 3.86 4.71
C TYR A 108 -1.82 3.11 5.99
N TRP A 109 -1.50 1.83 5.84
CA TRP A 109 -1.09 0.95 6.93
C TRP A 109 0.36 1.28 7.30
N PHE A 110 0.58 1.76 8.52
CA PHE A 110 1.92 1.83 9.10
C PHE A 110 2.23 0.49 9.76
N LYS A 111 3.43 -0.05 9.51
CA LYS A 111 3.91 -1.27 10.15
C LYS A 111 4.88 -0.91 11.27
N ILE A 112 4.67 -1.49 12.45
CA ILE A 112 5.63 -1.45 13.55
C ILE A 112 6.40 -2.76 13.54
N GLU A 113 7.73 -2.69 13.54
CA GLU A 113 8.60 -3.87 13.62
C GLU A 113 9.59 -3.73 14.77
N LYS A 114 9.93 -4.85 15.40
CA LYS A 114 10.96 -4.97 16.44
C LYS A 114 12.12 -5.78 15.89
N LYS A 115 13.34 -5.29 16.07
CA LYS A 115 14.56 -6.05 15.75
C LYS A 115 14.91 -7.01 16.89
N VAL A 116 14.95 -8.32 16.62
CA VAL A 116 15.34 -9.37 17.57
C VAL A 116 16.34 -10.29 16.88
N ASN A 117 17.51 -10.49 17.49
CA ASN A 117 18.59 -11.33 16.94
C ASN A 117 18.92 -10.99 15.48
N ASN A 118 19.09 -9.70 15.19
CA ASN A 118 19.33 -9.14 13.84
C ASN A 118 18.20 -9.29 12.81
N ASN A 119 17.03 -9.83 13.18
CA ASN A 119 15.88 -9.94 12.29
C ASN A 119 14.78 -8.95 12.69
N TRP A 120 14.16 -8.30 11.70
CA TRP A 120 12.97 -7.50 11.90
C TRP A 120 11.75 -8.41 11.93
N GLN A 121 10.94 -8.29 12.97
CA GLN A 121 9.71 -9.06 13.12
C GLN A 121 8.58 -8.18 13.65
N GLU A 122 7.36 -8.51 13.27
CA GLU A 122 6.17 -7.82 13.75
C GLU A 122 5.91 -8.18 15.22
N PRO A 123 5.64 -7.20 16.10
CA PRO A 123 5.31 -7.47 17.48
C PRO A 123 3.93 -8.14 17.58
N LYS A 124 3.76 -9.01 18.58
CA LYS A 124 2.46 -9.58 18.90
C LYS A 124 1.51 -8.47 19.36
N ILE A 125 0.40 -8.31 18.66
CA ILE A 125 -0.68 -7.40 19.05
C ILE A 125 -1.40 -7.99 20.27
N ILE A 126 -1.50 -7.20 21.36
CA ILE A 126 -2.17 -7.60 22.60
C ILE A 126 -3.53 -6.90 22.80
N ASN A 127 -3.79 -5.79 22.10
CA ASN A 127 -5.07 -5.09 22.07
C ASN A 127 -5.37 -4.61 20.64
N HIS A 128 -6.61 -4.76 20.19
CA HIS A 128 -7.09 -4.37 18.86
C HIS A 128 -7.99 -3.11 18.89
N GLU A 129 -8.06 -2.43 20.03
CA GLU A 129 -8.74 -1.14 20.16
C GLU A 129 -7.89 -0.03 19.53
N TYR A 130 -8.08 0.20 18.23
CA TYR A 130 -7.41 1.25 17.47
C TYR A 130 -8.14 2.59 17.50
N SER A 131 -9.07 2.79 18.43
CA SER A 131 -9.89 3.99 18.52
C SER A 131 -9.16 5.07 19.32
N PHE A 132 -9.00 6.24 18.71
CA PHE A 132 -8.67 7.46 19.43
C PHE A 132 -10.00 8.15 19.81
N PRO A 133 -10.19 8.59 21.07
CA PRO A 133 -11.33 9.43 21.39
C PRO A 133 -11.28 10.69 20.53
N ALA A 134 -12.40 11.02 19.89
CA ALA A 134 -12.55 12.32 19.23
C ALA A 134 -12.40 13.41 20.31
N LEU A 135 -11.50 14.37 20.06
CA LEU A 135 -11.32 15.56 20.88
C LEU A 135 -12.41 16.59 20.57
#